data_AF-A0A970KJB9-F1
#
_entry.id   AF-A0A970KJB9-F1
#
_cell.length_a   1.000
_cell.length_b   1.000
_cell.length_c   1.000
_cell.angle_alpha   90.00
_cell.angle_beta   90.00
_cell.angle_gamma   90.00
#
_symmetry.space_group_name_H-M   'P 1'
#
loop_
_entity.id
_entity.type
_entity.pdbx_description
1 polymer ?
#
loop_
_entity_poly.entity_id
_entity_poly.type
_entity_poly.pdbx_seq_one_letter_code
_entity_poly.pdbx_strand_id
1 'polypeptide(L)'
;VYARSVRVGGDAMDECIVQYMRRVYNLMIGERTAEEIKIRLGSAYPLAEEKTMEVKGRDLVAGLPKTLTVTSEEIREALQEPITAIVDAIRITLEKCPPELSADLVDRGMVLAGGSSLLVGLDRLVAEQTGLPVHRADDALSAVAEGTGVVLNELNLIAKMTSRKV
;
A
#
# COMPACT_ATOMS: atom_id res chain seq x y z
N VAL A 1 4.79 21.08 -10.35
CA VAL A 1 4.62 19.66 -9.94
C VAL A 1 5.10 19.54 -8.51
N TYR A 2 4.24 19.17 -7.58
CA TYR A 2 4.64 18.81 -6.22
C TYR A 2 4.75 17.28 -6.15
N ALA A 3 5.82 16.77 -5.56
CA ALA A 3 6.03 15.33 -5.39
C ALA A 3 6.61 15.06 -4.00
N ARG A 4 6.14 13.97 -3.38
CA ARG A 4 6.63 13.48 -2.09
C ARG A 4 6.88 11.99 -2.21
N SER A 5 8.02 11.55 -1.68
CA SER A 5 8.36 10.14 -1.56
C SER A 5 8.61 9.82 -0.10
N VAL A 6 8.03 8.73 0.37
CA VAL A 6 8.26 8.16 1.70
C VAL A 6 8.79 6.73 1.53
N ARG A 7 9.71 6.32 2.40
CA ARG A 7 10.28 4.95 2.37
C ARG A 7 9.36 3.98 3.13
N VAL A 8 8.10 3.92 2.73
CA VAL A 8 7.08 3.03 3.30
C VAL A 8 6.28 2.43 2.15
N GLY A 9 6.16 1.10 2.14
CA GLY A 9 5.53 0.35 1.07
C GLY A 9 5.35 -1.11 1.44
N GLY A 10 5.36 -2.00 0.44
CA GLY A 10 5.15 -3.44 0.62
C GLY A 10 6.11 -4.10 1.61
N ASP A 11 7.39 -3.76 1.57
CA ASP A 11 8.42 -4.35 2.44
C ASP A 11 8.19 -3.98 3.91
N ALA A 12 7.81 -2.72 4.18
CA ALA A 12 7.49 -2.25 5.52
C ALA A 12 6.25 -2.97 6.08
N MET A 13 5.26 -3.26 5.24
CA MET A 13 4.09 -4.05 5.62
C MET A 13 4.47 -5.49 6.01
N ASP A 14 5.37 -6.12 5.25
CA ASP A 14 5.84 -7.47 5.56
C ASP A 14 6.63 -7.50 6.87
N GLU A 15 7.50 -6.51 7.08
CA GLU A 15 8.25 -6.37 8.33
C GLU A 15 7.31 -6.22 9.53
N CYS A 16 6.28 -5.37 9.43
CA CYS A 16 5.27 -5.22 10.48
C CYS A 16 4.57 -6.54 10.81
N ILE A 17 4.23 -7.35 9.80
CA ILE A 17 3.63 -8.68 10.01
C ILE A 17 4.61 -9.61 10.72
N VAL A 18 5.89 -9.66 10.30
CA VAL A 18 6.93 -10.46 10.97
C VAL A 18 7.05 -10.07 12.45
N GLN A 19 7.10 -8.77 12.74
CA GLN A 19 7.22 -8.27 14.12
C GLN A 19 5.96 -8.57 14.94
N TYR A 20 4.77 -8.46 14.35
CA TYR A 20 3.52 -8.83 15.01
C TYR A 20 3.51 -10.30 15.43
N MET A 21 3.85 -11.21 14.51
CA MET A 21 3.93 -12.65 14.79
C MET A 21 4.93 -12.96 15.90
N ARG A 22 6.08 -12.28 15.88
CA ARG A 22 7.12 -12.42 16.91
C ARG A 22 6.63 -11.95 18.27
N ARG A 23 5.98 -10.79 18.35
CA ARG A 23 5.56 -10.15 19.60
C ARG A 23 4.35 -10.82 20.24
N VAL A 24 3.33 -11.14 19.44
CA VAL A 24 2.03 -11.65 19.94
C VAL A 24 2.08 -13.16 20.15
N TYR A 25 2.69 -13.90 19.21
CA TYR A 25 2.65 -15.36 19.19
C TYR A 25 3.95 -16.04 19.60
N ASN A 26 5.03 -15.28 19.83
CA ASN A 26 6.39 -15.81 19.92
C ASN A 26 6.73 -16.71 18.72
N LEU A 27 6.19 -16.39 17.54
CA LEU A 27 6.39 -17.17 16.32
C LEU A 27 7.32 -16.42 15.36
N MET A 28 8.41 -17.06 14.97
CA MET A 28 9.29 -16.57 13.92
C MET A 28 8.83 -17.10 12.57
N ILE A 29 8.58 -16.19 11.62
CA ILE A 29 8.25 -16.46 10.22
C ILE A 29 9.21 -15.73 9.30
N GLY A 30 9.34 -16.20 8.05
CA GLY A 30 10.14 -15.53 7.02
C GLY A 30 9.33 -14.50 6.21
N GLU A 31 10.02 -13.64 5.46
CA GLU A 31 9.43 -12.60 4.62
C GLU A 31 8.40 -13.14 3.63
N ARG A 32 8.70 -14.27 2.96
CA ARG A 32 7.75 -14.90 2.03
C ARG A 32 6.43 -15.30 2.69
N THR A 33 6.48 -15.77 3.94
CA THR A 33 5.28 -16.12 4.71
C THR A 33 4.53 -14.85 5.12
N ALA A 34 5.25 -13.79 5.50
CA ALA A 34 4.65 -12.50 5.81
C ALA A 34 3.96 -11.89 4.59
N GLU A 35 4.58 -11.97 3.41
CA GLU A 35 3.98 -11.50 2.15
C GLU A 35 2.73 -12.32 1.78
N GLU A 36 2.74 -13.64 1.98
CA GLU A 36 1.57 -14.48 1.75
C GLU A 36 0.41 -14.10 2.68
N ILE A 37 0.70 -13.83 3.96
CA ILE A 37 -0.26 -13.30 4.93
C ILE A 37 -0.80 -11.95 4.46
N LYS A 38 0.07 -11.02 4.04
CA LYS A 38 -0.30 -9.69 3.52
C LYS A 38 -1.27 -9.83 2.34
N ILE A 39 -0.99 -10.70 1.38
CA ILE A 39 -1.82 -10.89 0.19
C ILE A 39 -3.18 -11.51 0.54
N ARG A 40 -3.22 -12.48 1.46
CA ARG A 40 -4.46 -13.23 1.77
C ARG A 40 -5.34 -12.56 2.81
N LEU A 41 -4.75 -11.96 3.84
CA LEU A 41 -5.42 -11.41 5.01
C LEU A 41 -5.26 -9.89 5.17
N GLY A 42 -4.34 -9.26 4.44
CA GLY A 42 -4.10 -7.83 4.54
C GLY A 42 -5.33 -7.01 4.16
N SER A 43 -5.71 -6.09 5.04
CA SER A 43 -6.76 -5.11 4.81
C SER A 43 -6.41 -3.79 5.49
N ALA A 44 -6.78 -2.68 4.85
CA ALA A 44 -6.70 -1.33 5.41
C ALA A 44 -8.05 -0.87 6.01
N TYR A 45 -9.11 -1.67 5.84
CA TYR A 45 -10.45 -1.35 6.29
C TYR A 45 -11.15 -2.61 6.81
N PRO A 46 -12.08 -2.50 7.80
CA PRO A 46 -12.88 -3.62 8.26
C PRO A 46 -13.59 -4.37 7.12
N LEU A 47 -13.56 -5.70 7.19
CA LEU A 47 -14.23 -6.58 6.23
C LEU A 47 -15.65 -6.90 6.72
N ALA A 48 -16.57 -7.21 5.81
CA ALA A 48 -17.89 -7.71 6.19
C ALA A 48 -17.81 -9.08 6.86
N GLU A 49 -16.85 -9.91 6.42
CA GLU A 49 -16.51 -11.20 7.01
C GLU A 49 -14.98 -11.25 7.14
N GLU A 50 -14.50 -11.42 8.36
CA GLU A 50 -13.07 -11.55 8.63
C GLU A 50 -12.58 -12.92 8.16
N LYS A 51 -11.38 -12.94 7.58
CA LYS A 51 -10.75 -14.14 7.02
C LYS A 51 -9.74 -14.71 8.00
N THR A 52 -9.42 -15.99 7.85
CA THR A 52 -8.39 -16.66 8.64
C THR A 52 -7.42 -17.44 7.77
N MET A 53 -6.22 -17.70 8.29
CA MET A 53 -5.18 -18.48 7.61
C MET A 53 -4.32 -19.24 8.63
N GLU A 54 -3.89 -20.46 8.27
CA GLU A 54 -2.92 -21.20 9.06
C GLU A 54 -1.47 -20.73 8.84
N VAL A 55 -0.93 -20.22 9.93
CA VAL A 55 0.41 -19.77 10.29
C VAL A 55 1.47 -20.84 10.59
N LYS A 56 2.35 -21.25 9.67
CA LYS A 56 3.50 -22.13 10.05
C LYS A 56 4.77 -21.32 10.29
N GLY A 57 5.42 -21.57 11.44
CA GLY A 57 6.68 -20.92 11.79
C GLY A 57 7.45 -21.67 12.86
N ARG A 58 8.50 -21.04 13.40
CA ARG A 58 9.31 -21.57 14.51
C ARG A 58 8.90 -20.89 15.81
N ASP A 59 8.50 -21.68 16.80
CA ASP A 59 8.24 -21.18 18.14
C ASP A 59 9.57 -20.71 18.77
N LEU A 60 9.62 -19.47 19.24
CA LEU A 60 10.81 -18.87 19.84
C LEU A 60 11.09 -19.34 21.27
N VAL A 61 10.07 -19.86 21.95
CA VAL A 61 10.18 -20.40 23.31
C VAL A 61 10.64 -21.86 23.25
N ALA A 62 9.93 -22.69 22.49
CA ALA A 62 10.21 -24.12 22.40
C ALA A 62 11.29 -24.46 21.36
N GLY A 63 11.54 -23.57 20.39
CA GLY A 63 12.48 -23.79 19.30
C GLY A 63 11.97 -24.74 18.19
N LEU A 64 10.74 -25.24 18.29
CA LEU A 64 10.14 -26.26 17.43
C LEU A 64 9.16 -25.65 16.39
N PRO A 65 8.88 -26.34 15.27
CA PRO A 65 7.82 -25.94 14.35
C PRO A 65 6.46 -25.87 15.03
N LYS A 66 5.74 -24.77 14.83
CA LYS A 66 4.39 -24.53 15.38
C LYS A 66 3.47 -24.02 14.29
N THR A 67 2.22 -24.46 14.35
CA THR A 67 1.14 -23.98 13.49
C THR A 67 0.11 -23.26 14.35
N LEU A 68 -0.35 -22.10 13.92
CA LEU A 68 -1.43 -21.33 14.56
C LEU A 68 -2.38 -20.76 13.51
N THR A 69 -3.54 -20.26 13.90
CA THR A 69 -4.45 -19.55 13.00
C THR A 69 -4.38 -18.05 13.27
N VAL A 70 -4.22 -17.24 12.23
CA VAL A 70 -4.29 -15.77 12.29
C VAL A 70 -5.51 -15.26 11.55
N THR A 71 -6.01 -14.09 11.95
CA THR A 71 -7.19 -13.43 11.38
C THR A 71 -6.83 -12.15 10.61
N SER A 72 -7.67 -11.73 9.68
CA SER A 72 -7.49 -10.45 8.97
C SER A 72 -7.59 -9.22 9.86
N GLU A 73 -8.27 -9.32 11.01
CA GLU A 73 -8.34 -8.24 12.01
C GLU A 73 -6.98 -7.99 12.67
N GLU A 74 -6.31 -9.06 13.10
CA GLU A 74 -4.96 -8.98 13.67
C GLU A 74 -3.94 -8.45 12.66
N ILE A 75 -4.02 -8.89 11.41
CA ILE A 75 -3.15 -8.39 10.35
C ILE A 75 -3.44 -6.92 10.04
N ARG A 76 -4.72 -6.51 10.06
CA ARG A 76 -5.08 -5.09 9.92
C ARG A 76 -4.51 -4.24 11.05
N GLU A 77 -4.51 -4.73 12.29
CA GLU A 77 -3.85 -4.07 13.43
C GLU A 77 -2.34 -3.96 13.20
N ALA A 78 -1.69 -5.06 12.77
CA ALA A 78 -0.26 -5.10 12.47
C ALA A 78 0.15 -4.06 11.40
N LEU A 79 -0.72 -3.80 10.43
CA LEU A 79 -0.46 -2.90 9.30
C LEU A 79 -0.80 -1.43 9.57
N GLN A 80 -1.30 -1.06 10.76
CA GLN A 80 -1.73 0.32 11.04
C GLN A 80 -0.64 1.37 10.82
N GLU A 81 0.59 1.10 11.30
CA GLU A 81 1.70 2.03 11.19
C GLU A 81 2.07 2.36 9.73
N PRO A 82 2.38 1.39 8.85
CA PRO A 82 2.72 1.69 7.47
C PRO A 82 1.56 2.30 6.68
N ILE A 83 0.32 1.89 6.97
CA ILE A 83 -0.88 2.47 6.33
C ILE A 83 -1.05 3.94 6.72
N THR A 84 -0.90 4.27 8.01
CA THR A 84 -1.01 5.64 8.51
C THR A 84 0.05 6.53 7.85
N ALA A 85 1.29 6.05 7.75
CA ALA A 85 2.35 6.80 7.08
C ALA A 85 2.06 7.08 5.59
N ILE A 86 1.40 6.15 4.88
CA ILE A 86 0.95 6.36 3.49
C ILE A 86 -0.15 7.42 3.43
N VAL A 87 -1.17 7.34 4.30
CA VAL A 87 -2.26 8.32 4.35
C VAL A 87 -1.75 9.72 4.70
N ASP A 88 -0.85 9.83 5.67
CA ASP A 88 -0.25 11.11 6.05
C ASP A 88 0.58 11.72 4.91
N ALA A 89 1.33 10.89 4.18
CA ALA A 89 2.06 11.35 3.00
C ALA A 89 1.12 11.91 1.92
N ILE A 90 -0.05 11.29 1.72
CA ILE A 90 -1.10 11.78 0.82
C ILE A 90 -1.63 13.12 1.32
N ARG A 91 -2.03 13.23 2.59
CA ARG A 91 -2.58 14.46 3.17
C ARG A 91 -1.61 15.64 3.07
N ILE A 92 -0.35 15.45 3.44
CA ILE A 92 0.70 16.47 3.32
C ILE A 92 0.90 16.91 1.86
N THR A 93 0.69 15.99 0.91
CA THR A 93 0.78 16.30 -0.52
C THR A 93 -0.40 17.16 -0.98
N LEU A 94 -1.60 16.85 -0.51
CA LEU A 94 -2.81 17.63 -0.80
C LEU A 94 -2.75 19.03 -0.18
N GLU A 95 -2.24 19.17 1.04
CA GLU A 95 -2.06 20.47 1.72
C GLU A 95 -1.13 21.44 0.96
N LYS A 96 -0.21 20.90 0.16
CA LYS A 96 0.72 21.67 -0.67
C LYS A 96 0.25 21.81 -2.12
N CYS A 97 -0.91 21.27 -2.45
CA CYS A 97 -1.49 21.37 -3.78
C CYS A 97 -2.00 22.80 -4.01
N PRO A 98 -1.59 23.48 -5.09
CA PRO A 98 -2.14 24.78 -5.44
C PRO A 98 -3.67 24.74 -5.60
N PRO A 99 -4.39 25.81 -5.23
CA PRO A 99 -5.85 25.85 -5.34
C PRO A 99 -6.35 25.58 -6.76
N GLU A 100 -5.59 25.99 -7.77
CA GLU A 100 -5.93 25.81 -9.19
C GLU A 100 -6.03 24.33 -9.60
N LEU A 101 -5.27 23.45 -8.94
CA LEU A 101 -5.27 22.00 -9.18
C LEU A 101 -6.20 21.25 -8.21
N SER A 102 -6.61 21.90 -7.12
CA SER A 102 -7.45 21.28 -6.10
C SER A 102 -8.89 21.09 -6.59
N ALA A 103 -9.39 21.98 -7.45
CA ALA A 103 -10.69 21.83 -8.09
C ALA A 103 -10.78 20.55 -8.96
N ASP A 104 -9.75 20.28 -9.75
CA ASP A 104 -9.69 19.07 -10.59
C ASP A 104 -9.70 17.77 -9.76
N LEU A 105 -9.12 17.79 -8.56
CA LEU A 105 -9.12 16.65 -7.65
C LEU A 105 -10.51 16.36 -7.06
N VAL A 106 -11.34 17.39 -6.88
CA VAL A 106 -12.73 17.21 -6.43
C VAL A 106 -13.56 16.48 -7.49
N ASP A 107 -13.35 16.84 -8.76
CA ASP A 107 -14.11 16.26 -9.88
C ASP A 107 -13.60 14.87 -10.30
N ARG A 108 -12.27 14.69 -10.38
CA ARG A 108 -11.64 13.46 -10.93
C ARG A 108 -11.08 12.53 -9.87
N GLY A 109 -10.81 13.02 -8.67
CA GLY A 109 -10.21 12.23 -7.60
C GLY A 109 -8.74 11.88 -7.82
N MET A 110 -8.32 10.86 -7.09
CA MET A 110 -6.97 10.30 -7.11
C MET A 110 -6.96 8.89 -7.69
N VAL A 111 -5.83 8.50 -8.28
CA VAL A 111 -5.60 7.12 -8.76
C VAL A 111 -4.48 6.47 -7.94
N LEU A 112 -4.76 5.31 -7.36
CA LEU A 112 -3.78 4.46 -6.70
C LEU A 112 -3.20 3.46 -7.71
N ALA A 113 -1.87 3.33 -7.72
CA ALA A 113 -1.14 2.38 -8.55
C ALA A 113 -0.02 1.71 -7.74
N GLY A 114 0.56 0.64 -8.29
CA GLY A 114 1.57 -0.20 -7.65
C GLY A 114 0.98 -1.37 -6.86
N GLY A 115 1.79 -2.40 -6.57
CA GLY A 115 1.29 -3.63 -5.93
C GLY A 115 0.65 -3.43 -4.55
N SER A 116 1.22 -2.56 -3.72
CA SER A 116 0.65 -2.25 -2.40
C SER A 116 -0.72 -1.54 -2.47
N SER A 117 -1.06 -0.92 -3.61
CA SER A 117 -2.40 -0.35 -3.80
C SER A 117 -3.51 -1.40 -3.82
N LEU A 118 -3.15 -2.67 -4.04
CA LEU A 118 -4.09 -3.79 -4.07
C LEU A 118 -4.60 -4.20 -2.68
N LEU A 119 -4.00 -3.68 -1.60
CA LEU A 119 -4.44 -3.93 -0.24
C LEU A 119 -5.94 -3.61 -0.07
N VAL A 120 -6.69 -4.55 0.48
CA VAL A 120 -8.17 -4.46 0.52
C VAL A 120 -8.60 -3.24 1.34
N GLY A 121 -9.42 -2.37 0.74
CA GLY A 121 -9.97 -1.19 1.41
C GLY A 121 -9.03 0.00 1.55
N LEU A 122 -7.82 -0.03 0.95
CA LEU A 122 -6.89 1.12 1.01
C LEU A 122 -7.46 2.36 0.30
N ASP A 123 -8.02 2.18 -0.89
CA ASP A 123 -8.80 3.18 -1.62
C ASP A 123 -9.92 3.80 -0.77
N ARG A 124 -10.70 2.94 -0.11
CA ARG A 124 -11.79 3.40 0.78
C ARG A 124 -11.25 4.21 1.96
N LEU A 125 -10.19 3.74 2.60
CA LEU A 125 -9.56 4.45 3.71
C LEU A 125 -9.04 5.81 3.25
N VAL A 126 -8.32 5.88 2.13
CA VAL A 126 -7.80 7.14 1.58
C VAL A 126 -8.95 8.09 1.22
N ALA A 127 -10.02 7.59 0.61
CA ALA A 127 -11.19 8.41 0.28
C ALA A 127 -11.84 8.99 1.54
N GLU A 128 -12.01 8.18 2.60
CA GLU A 128 -12.58 8.63 3.88
C GLU A 128 -11.68 9.69 4.56
N GLN A 129 -10.36 9.51 4.53
CA GLN A 129 -9.40 10.39 5.19
C GLN A 129 -9.13 11.69 4.42
N THR A 130 -9.35 11.71 3.11
CA THR A 130 -9.09 12.88 2.26
C THR A 130 -10.37 13.61 1.83
N GLY A 131 -11.52 12.95 1.88
CA GLY A 131 -12.78 13.47 1.34
C GLY A 131 -12.83 13.54 -0.19
N LEU A 132 -11.86 12.93 -0.88
CA LEU A 132 -11.77 12.93 -2.34
C LEU A 132 -12.15 11.56 -2.93
N PRO A 133 -12.67 11.50 -4.16
CA PRO A 133 -12.82 10.23 -4.87
C PRO A 133 -11.46 9.55 -5.05
N VAL A 134 -11.41 8.24 -4.84
CA VAL A 134 -10.18 7.44 -5.02
C VAL A 134 -10.50 6.23 -5.87
N HIS A 135 -9.70 6.03 -6.90
CA HIS A 135 -9.82 4.93 -7.85
C HIS A 135 -8.53 4.12 -7.85
N ARG A 136 -8.64 2.82 -8.13
CA ARG A 136 -7.48 1.99 -8.42
C ARG A 136 -7.21 2.01 -9.92
N ALA A 137 -5.95 2.00 -10.32
CA ALA A 137 -5.59 1.79 -11.71
C ALA A 137 -6.07 0.41 -12.19
N ASP A 138 -6.50 0.32 -13.45
CA ASP A 138 -7.01 -0.93 -14.05
C ASP A 138 -5.99 -2.07 -13.97
N ASP A 139 -4.73 -1.80 -14.32
CA ASP A 139 -3.59 -2.66 -14.03
C ASP A 139 -2.56 -1.91 -13.17
N ALA A 140 -2.77 -1.93 -11.86
CA ALA A 140 -1.87 -1.27 -10.90
C ALA A 140 -0.45 -1.86 -10.88
N LEU A 141 -0.25 -3.13 -11.28
CA LEU A 141 1.07 -3.78 -11.27
C LEU A 141 1.90 -3.36 -12.48
N SER A 142 1.26 -3.29 -13.64
CA SER A 142 1.93 -2.97 -14.91
C SER A 142 1.96 -1.48 -15.23
N ALA A 143 1.18 -0.64 -14.53
CA ALA A 143 1.01 0.79 -14.83
C ALA A 143 2.31 1.55 -15.12
N VAL A 144 3.37 1.30 -14.34
CA VAL A 144 4.67 1.96 -14.54
C VAL A 144 5.37 1.48 -15.81
N ALA A 145 5.36 0.17 -16.06
CA ALA A 145 5.98 -0.44 -17.24
C ALA A 145 5.24 -0.03 -18.52
N GLU A 146 3.91 -0.06 -18.50
CA GLU A 146 3.05 0.36 -19.61
C GLU A 146 3.22 1.85 -19.90
N GLY A 147 3.14 2.71 -18.88
CA GLY A 147 3.37 4.15 -19.05
C GLY A 147 4.73 4.45 -19.65
N THR A 148 5.77 3.73 -19.21
CA THR A 148 7.12 3.82 -19.82
C THR A 148 7.11 3.40 -21.28
N GLY A 149 6.41 2.32 -21.63
CA GLY A 149 6.26 1.85 -23.02
C GLY A 149 5.55 2.84 -23.94
N VAL A 150 4.47 3.47 -23.44
CA VAL A 150 3.75 4.53 -24.18
C VAL A 150 4.68 5.71 -24.47
N VAL A 151 5.40 6.17 -23.45
CA VAL A 151 6.37 7.27 -23.56
C VAL A 151 7.47 6.98 -24.59
N LEU A 152 7.97 5.74 -24.66
CA LEU A 152 8.99 5.34 -25.63
C LEU A 152 8.53 5.51 -27.09
N ASN A 153 7.23 5.43 -27.37
CA ASN A 153 6.68 5.67 -28.70
C ASN A 153 6.52 7.17 -29.03
N GLU A 154 6.61 8.05 -28.03
CA GLU A 154 6.44 9.50 -28.16
C GLU A 154 7.69 10.29 -27.75
N LEU A 155 8.89 9.68 -27.81
CA LEU A 155 10.15 10.27 -27.34
C LEU A 155 10.41 11.69 -27.86
N ASN A 156 10.02 11.98 -29.11
CA ASN A 156 10.17 13.31 -29.71
C ASN A 156 9.28 14.38 -29.04
N LEU A 157 8.10 14.00 -28.54
CA LEU A 157 7.19 14.88 -27.80
C LEU A 157 7.77 15.20 -26.42
N ILE A 158 8.27 14.18 -25.73
CA ILE A 158 8.83 14.36 -24.38
C ILE A 158 10.14 15.12 -24.41
N ALA A 159 11.02 14.85 -25.37
CA ALA A 159 12.26 15.62 -25.55
C ALA A 159 11.98 17.12 -25.70
N LYS A 160 10.89 17.51 -26.37
CA LYS A 160 10.45 18.92 -26.46
C LYS A 160 9.91 19.48 -25.14
N MET A 161 9.23 18.66 -24.34
CA MET A 161 8.68 19.06 -23.03
C MET A 161 9.76 19.21 -21.95
N THR A 162 10.75 18.31 -21.92
CA THR A 162 11.89 18.38 -20.98
C THR A 162 12.92 19.47 -21.36
N SER A 163 12.93 19.92 -22.62
CA SER A 163 13.82 21.00 -23.09
C SER A 163 13.35 22.41 -22.72
N ARG A 164 12.12 22.61 -22.24
CA ARG A 164 11.71 23.89 -21.65
C ARG A 164 12.19 23.96 -20.21
N LYS A 165 13.40 24.49 -20.03
CA LYS A 165 13.97 24.83 -18.73
C LYS A 165 12.99 25.71 -17.94
N VAL A 166 12.76 25.29 -16.69
CA VAL A 166 12.41 26.14 -15.55
C VAL A 166 13.53 27.15 -15.31
#